data_AF-A0A916UF05-F1
#
_entry.id   AF-A0A916UF05-F1
#
_cell.length_a   1.000
_cell.length_b   1.000
_cell.length_c   1.000
_cell.angle_alpha   90.00
_cell.angle_beta   90.00
_cell.angle_gamma   90.00
#
_symmetry.space_group_name_H-M   'P 1'
#
loop_
_entity.id
_entity.type
_entity.pdbx_description
1 polymer ?
#
loop_
_entity_poly.entity_id
_entity_poly.type
_entity_poly.pdbx_seq_one_letter_code
_entity_poly.pdbx_strand_id
1 'polypeptide(L)'
;MTSKMCLRSVLFALPLLIPGHAFAESYGYIPSSSVYLGSGFSPLAPQTNYPACLKATGECQMGASGALACINEITDANGTSLGVSTTFKVKQIESKYDFFREVNIQASLSGSYGPFSGSASFSSYSLDDIKENSLTWVILAKSSYGSFALRNPTLQVGLNKLKVLDLVGKCGSNYVSSVDRGVIAAALFSVYNLDERHRRELQAKMSVGFSTAAIEADGKGSFSDVMKTALQYGTMTINVFTIGGEGAPGLSEAIKASPTDLKSIKEILANYVSKQDAAKSAIVSFRTTGLGKLIDRPDIDPDQSYFVYFLEDKNELRLKFLESAKRASFIIERKDDFDSGLVNLAQEVLDKIECEVKYIETAIQACRMSFEQTNAVLLDGDLEDDIAAGISQRYAMTKDSKSRRMEVCSTADAATKEVGGAMSAAPISAAPLKTFGWARSQINVPVRGAASIDECSIRTQNVQRRLTAMIESALASNAARGQKQRPKVCISGCEAEVDLALLSSAAKLPKLPFEVSYWFEPATASFPGATAGGLYITLKSARNVKMVRAYVDQEFAAFGARVHDGSSNLGLYFSSDELKDVSSSPVRLEVESTGGQIYTVDLPKLKPI
;
A
#
# COMPACT_ATOMS: atom_id res chain seq x y z
N MET A 1 49.10 41.09 -42.21
CA MET A 1 49.44 40.01 -41.26
C MET A 1 48.62 40.19 -40.01
N THR A 2 47.46 39.55 -39.94
CA THR A 2 46.49 39.68 -38.85
C THR A 2 46.43 38.36 -38.09
N SER A 3 46.86 38.39 -36.83
CA SER A 3 46.90 37.22 -35.95
C SER A 3 45.54 37.02 -35.27
N LYS A 4 44.95 35.82 -35.43
CA LYS A 4 43.72 35.39 -34.74
C LYS A 4 44.09 34.77 -33.40
N MET A 5 43.74 35.44 -32.30
CA MET A 5 43.70 34.86 -30.96
C MET A 5 42.41 34.05 -30.78
N CYS A 6 42.56 32.75 -30.56
CA CYS A 6 41.48 31.84 -30.21
C CYS A 6 41.36 31.77 -28.68
N LEU A 7 40.35 32.43 -28.11
CA LEU A 7 40.04 32.40 -26.68
C LEU A 7 39.21 31.14 -26.40
N ARG A 8 39.83 30.07 -25.89
CA ARG A 8 39.12 28.88 -25.39
C ARG A 8 38.60 29.15 -23.98
N SER A 9 37.29 29.34 -23.87
CA SER A 9 36.57 29.33 -22.59
C SER A 9 36.65 27.94 -21.96
N VAL A 10 37.46 27.80 -20.92
CA VAL A 10 37.47 26.62 -20.03
C VAL A 10 36.29 26.78 -19.08
N LEU A 11 35.19 26.08 -19.40
CA LEU A 11 34.04 25.95 -18.50
C LEU A 11 34.44 24.96 -17.38
N PHE A 12 34.84 25.48 -16.22
CA PHE A 12 35.01 24.68 -15.02
C PHE A 12 33.62 24.24 -14.54
N ALA A 13 33.21 23.03 -14.93
CA ALA A 13 32.07 22.35 -14.32
C ALA A 13 32.49 21.91 -12.91
N LEU A 14 32.19 22.73 -11.90
CA LEU A 14 32.36 22.39 -10.50
C LEU A 14 31.29 21.33 -10.16
N PRO A 15 31.66 20.06 -9.87
CA PRO A 15 30.68 19.09 -9.40
C PRO A 15 30.19 19.56 -8.03
N LEU A 16 28.95 20.03 -7.97
CA LEU A 16 28.22 20.23 -6.73
C LEU A 16 28.11 18.86 -6.06
N LEU A 17 29.03 18.58 -5.12
CA LEU A 17 28.94 17.50 -4.16
C LEU A 17 27.73 17.79 -3.27
N ILE A 18 26.54 17.37 -3.72
CA ILE A 18 25.35 17.32 -2.88
C ILE A 18 25.65 16.26 -1.83
N PRO A 19 25.75 16.60 -0.53
CA PRO A 19 25.89 15.59 0.50
C PRO A 19 24.69 14.66 0.40
N GLY A 20 24.93 13.39 0.08
CA GLY A 20 23.89 12.37 0.07
C GLY A 20 23.33 12.25 1.46
N HIS A 21 22.14 12.82 1.69
CA HIS A 21 21.41 12.61 2.92
C HIS A 21 21.08 11.13 3.00
N ALA A 22 21.71 10.42 3.93
CA ALA A 22 21.34 9.04 4.21
C ALA A 22 19.95 9.05 4.85
N PHE A 23 18.94 8.70 4.06
CA PHE A 23 17.58 8.57 4.55
C PHE A 23 17.52 7.38 5.52
N ALA A 24 17.08 7.63 6.75
CA ALA A 24 16.75 6.55 7.67
C ALA A 24 15.42 5.95 7.21
N GLU A 25 15.43 4.68 6.87
CA GLU A 25 14.23 3.98 6.42
C GLU A 25 13.29 3.75 7.61
N SER A 26 11.99 3.91 7.39
CA SER A 26 10.96 3.77 8.43
C SER A 26 10.06 2.59 8.09
N TYR A 27 9.98 1.64 8.99
CA TYR A 27 9.15 0.45 8.86
C TYR A 27 7.97 0.49 9.83
N GLY A 28 6.83 -0.06 9.42
CA GLY A 28 5.73 -0.35 10.32
C GLY A 28 6.01 -1.53 11.27
N TYR A 29 4.99 -1.92 12.03
CA TYR A 29 5.00 -3.11 12.86
C TYR A 29 5.16 -4.37 12.00
N ILE A 30 6.04 -5.28 12.44
CA ILE A 30 6.34 -6.55 11.79
C ILE A 30 5.93 -7.65 12.78
N PRO A 31 4.74 -8.26 12.60
CA PRO A 31 4.30 -9.36 13.44
C PRO A 31 5.36 -10.47 13.51
N SER A 32 5.45 -11.15 14.66
CA SER A 32 6.39 -12.25 14.97
C SER A 32 7.89 -11.93 14.93
N SER A 33 8.30 -10.73 14.54
CA SER A 33 9.71 -10.34 14.59
C SER A 33 10.15 -10.01 16.02
N SER A 34 11.37 -10.40 16.40
CA SER A 34 11.98 -9.95 17.66
C SER A 34 12.63 -8.57 17.49
N VAL A 35 11.95 -7.63 16.86
CA VAL A 35 12.46 -6.26 16.70
C VAL A 35 12.41 -5.56 18.05
N TYR A 36 13.56 -5.04 18.50
CA TYR A 36 13.67 -4.18 19.67
C TYR A 36 14.70 -3.09 19.43
N LEU A 37 14.66 -2.00 20.22
CA LEU A 37 15.61 -0.90 20.07
C LEU A 37 17.06 -1.41 20.25
N GLY A 38 17.91 -1.21 19.24
CA GLY A 38 19.29 -1.71 19.21
C GLY A 38 19.45 -3.16 18.76
N SER A 39 18.37 -3.87 18.42
CA SER A 39 18.48 -5.18 17.79
C SER A 39 19.08 -5.06 16.39
N GLY A 40 19.77 -6.12 15.98
CA GLY A 40 20.10 -6.31 14.57
C GLY A 40 18.85 -6.42 13.70
N PHE A 41 18.96 -6.00 12.45
CA PHE A 41 17.87 -6.05 11.47
C PHE A 41 18.41 -6.27 10.05
N SER A 42 17.65 -7.03 9.26
CA SER A 42 17.88 -7.18 7.83
C SER A 42 16.54 -6.97 7.11
N PRO A 43 16.42 -5.94 6.25
CA PRO A 43 15.17 -5.69 5.53
C PRO A 43 14.73 -6.86 4.63
N LEU A 44 15.67 -7.72 4.22
CA LEU A 44 15.34 -8.95 3.48
C LEU A 44 14.83 -10.09 4.34
N ALA A 45 15.31 -10.15 5.57
CA ALA A 45 14.97 -11.21 6.51
C ALA A 45 14.42 -10.56 7.79
N PRO A 46 13.30 -9.81 7.70
CA PRO A 46 12.78 -9.03 8.81
C PRO A 46 12.28 -9.91 9.98
N GLN A 47 12.11 -11.20 9.73
CA GLN A 47 11.73 -12.21 10.72
C GLN A 47 12.93 -12.89 11.39
N THR A 48 14.15 -12.66 10.90
CA THR A 48 15.35 -13.23 11.52
C THR A 48 15.63 -12.52 12.84
N ASN A 49 15.67 -13.29 13.91
CA ASN A 49 16.01 -12.79 15.23
C ASN A 49 17.54 -12.68 15.36
N TYR A 50 18.06 -11.47 15.34
CA TYR A 50 19.48 -11.21 15.54
C TYR A 50 19.80 -11.05 17.05
N PRO A 51 20.92 -11.61 17.53
CA PRO A 51 21.40 -11.32 18.89
C PRO A 51 21.67 -9.82 19.08
N ALA A 52 21.63 -9.37 20.34
CA ALA A 52 22.01 -8.02 20.68
C ALA A 52 23.51 -7.82 20.36
N CYS A 53 23.80 -7.06 19.31
CA CYS A 53 25.18 -6.75 18.91
C CYS A 53 25.65 -5.37 19.35
N LEU A 54 24.71 -4.54 19.81
CA LEU A 54 24.99 -3.19 20.28
C LEU A 54 24.94 -3.12 21.79
N LYS A 55 25.74 -2.20 22.32
CA LYS A 55 25.67 -1.68 23.67
C LYS A 55 25.41 -0.18 23.55
N ALA A 56 24.36 0.29 24.21
CA ALA A 56 24.03 1.70 24.33
C ALA A 56 24.10 2.09 25.81
N THR A 57 24.35 3.38 26.10
CA THR A 57 24.37 3.89 27.47
C THR A 57 22.96 4.15 28.02
N GLY A 58 21.95 4.19 27.14
CA GLY A 58 20.54 4.29 27.48
C GLY A 58 19.66 4.48 26.25
N GLU A 59 18.42 4.92 26.49
CA GLU A 59 17.47 5.34 25.46
C GLU A 59 17.07 6.81 25.68
N CYS A 60 16.77 7.51 24.60
CA CYS A 60 16.34 8.91 24.60
C CYS A 60 15.00 9.04 23.89
N GLN A 61 14.02 9.67 24.54
CA GLN A 61 12.75 10.00 23.91
C GLN A 61 12.97 11.19 22.94
N MET A 62 12.72 10.96 21.66
CA MET A 62 12.84 11.94 20.59
C MET A 62 11.66 12.89 20.60
N GLY A 63 11.87 14.14 20.21
CA GLY A 63 10.83 15.18 20.14
C GLY A 63 10.54 15.87 21.48
N ALA A 64 10.97 15.30 22.61
CA ALA A 64 10.99 16.00 23.90
C ALA A 64 12.02 17.15 23.88
N SER A 65 11.76 18.20 24.67
CA SER A 65 12.78 19.24 24.92
C SER A 65 14.04 18.59 25.49
N GLY A 66 15.19 18.82 24.85
CA GLY A 66 16.46 18.20 25.26
C GLY A 66 16.77 16.84 24.62
N ALA A 67 15.97 16.33 23.68
CA ALA A 67 16.26 15.05 23.01
C ALA A 67 17.65 15.01 22.36
N LEU A 68 18.07 16.09 21.68
CA LEU A 68 19.41 16.20 21.10
C LEU A 68 20.52 16.18 22.16
N ALA A 69 20.28 16.81 23.31
CA ALA A 69 21.21 16.79 24.44
C ALA A 69 21.32 15.39 25.05
N CYS A 70 20.20 14.67 25.16
CA CYS A 70 20.17 13.29 25.64
C CYS A 70 20.99 12.35 24.73
N ILE A 71 20.81 12.45 23.41
CA ILE A 71 21.53 11.61 22.44
C ILE A 71 23.04 11.86 22.53
N ASN A 72 23.44 13.12 22.68
CA ASN A 72 24.85 13.55 22.72
C ASN A 72 25.47 13.56 24.13
N GLU A 73 24.84 12.91 25.11
CA GLU A 73 25.40 12.76 26.46
C GLU A 73 25.58 14.05 27.27
N ILE A 74 24.88 15.14 26.94
CA ILE A 74 24.92 16.38 27.74
C ILE A 74 24.05 16.16 28.99
N THR A 75 24.71 16.01 30.14
CA THR A 75 24.24 15.29 31.36
C THR A 75 23.06 15.87 32.13
N ASP A 76 22.56 17.07 31.82
CA ASP A 76 21.67 17.80 32.76
C ASP A 76 20.24 18.05 32.24
N ALA A 77 19.82 17.40 31.15
CA ALA A 77 18.45 17.54 30.65
C ALA A 77 17.49 16.63 31.45
N ASN A 78 16.91 17.15 32.54
CA ASN A 78 15.64 16.66 33.08
C ASN A 78 14.56 16.87 32.00
N GLY A 79 14.52 15.99 31.00
CA GLY A 79 13.57 16.06 29.90
C GLY A 79 12.15 15.89 30.44
N THR A 80 11.29 16.87 30.17
CA THR A 80 9.84 16.66 30.30
C THR A 80 9.43 15.57 29.32
N SER A 81 8.85 14.48 29.82
CA SER A 81 8.32 13.42 28.97
C SER A 81 7.28 13.99 28.00
N LEU A 82 7.28 13.51 26.76
CA LEU A 82 6.20 13.87 25.85
C LEU A 82 4.87 13.34 26.41
N GLY A 83 3.83 14.17 26.32
CA GLY A 83 2.48 13.74 26.64
C GLY A 83 2.05 12.57 25.76
N VAL A 84 1.21 11.70 26.31
CA VAL A 84 0.62 10.58 25.56
C VAL A 84 -0.42 11.13 24.60
N SER A 85 -0.30 10.82 23.32
CA SER A 85 -1.29 11.20 22.30
C SER A 85 -2.18 10.02 21.96
N THR A 86 -3.46 10.12 22.31
CA THR A 86 -4.47 9.11 21.98
C THR A 86 -5.36 9.59 20.85
N THR A 87 -5.44 8.81 19.76
CA THR A 87 -6.29 9.09 18.59
C THR A 87 -7.33 8.00 18.40
N PHE A 88 -8.53 8.39 17.99
CA PHE A 88 -9.60 7.50 17.60
C PHE A 88 -9.92 7.66 16.12
N LYS A 89 -10.16 6.55 15.44
CA LYS A 89 -10.54 6.56 14.03
C LYS A 89 -11.56 5.46 13.76
N VAL A 90 -12.59 5.77 12.99
CA VAL A 90 -13.47 4.76 12.40
C VAL A 90 -13.27 4.82 10.89
N LYS A 91 -13.05 3.67 10.26
CA LYS A 91 -12.81 3.61 8.82
C LYS A 91 -13.38 2.34 8.22
N GLN A 92 -14.03 2.46 7.07
CA GLN A 92 -14.36 1.31 6.23
C GLN A 92 -13.06 0.67 5.69
N ILE A 93 -13.03 -0.65 5.70
CA ILE A 93 -11.90 -1.47 5.24
C ILE A 93 -12.39 -2.27 4.05
N GLU A 94 -11.78 -2.07 2.89
CA GLU A 94 -12.15 -2.79 1.65
C GLU A 94 -11.30 -4.03 1.43
N SER A 95 -10.09 -4.05 2.00
CA SER A 95 -9.14 -5.14 1.86
C SER A 95 -8.33 -5.38 3.14
N LYS A 96 -7.76 -6.58 3.25
CA LYS A 96 -6.77 -6.94 4.28
C LYS A 96 -5.58 -5.97 4.29
N TYR A 97 -5.16 -5.48 3.13
CA TYR A 97 -4.08 -4.49 3.01
C TYR A 97 -4.48 -3.12 3.57
N ASP A 98 -5.72 -2.69 3.36
CA ASP A 98 -6.21 -1.46 3.98
C ASP A 98 -6.19 -1.58 5.49
N PHE A 99 -6.62 -2.72 6.04
CA PHE A 99 -6.53 -2.97 7.47
C PHE A 99 -5.09 -2.90 7.97
N PHE A 100 -4.15 -3.62 7.32
CA PHE A 100 -2.73 -3.58 7.68
C PHE A 100 -2.17 -2.16 7.67
N ARG A 101 -2.47 -1.37 6.63
CA ARG A 101 -2.06 0.03 6.57
C ARG A 101 -2.64 0.85 7.73
N GLU A 102 -3.91 0.63 8.09
CA GLU A 102 -4.53 1.33 9.21
C GLU A 102 -3.93 0.96 10.57
N VAL A 103 -3.56 -0.31 10.79
CA VAL A 103 -2.87 -0.75 12.02
C VAL A 103 -1.34 -0.62 11.97
N ASN A 104 -0.82 0.04 10.94
CA ASN A 104 0.62 0.24 10.69
C ASN A 104 1.44 -1.06 10.58
N ILE A 105 0.86 -2.13 10.05
CA ILE A 105 1.59 -3.37 9.71
C ILE A 105 2.28 -3.18 8.35
N GLN A 106 3.58 -3.42 8.29
CA GLN A 106 4.37 -3.25 7.05
C GLN A 106 4.09 -4.39 6.08
N ALA A 107 3.13 -4.20 5.16
CA ALA A 107 2.71 -5.24 4.25
C ALA A 107 3.69 -5.52 3.08
N SER A 108 4.53 -4.56 2.70
CA SER A 108 5.49 -4.71 1.58
C SER A 108 6.64 -5.68 1.91
N LEU A 109 7.13 -5.61 3.14
CA LEU A 109 8.00 -6.64 3.71
C LEU A 109 7.24 -7.97 3.93
N SER A 110 5.91 -7.96 3.76
CA SER A 110 5.02 -9.07 4.08
C SER A 110 4.59 -9.99 2.95
N GLY A 111 5.06 -9.76 1.71
CA GLY A 111 4.75 -10.65 0.59
C GLY A 111 5.13 -12.13 0.80
N SER A 112 5.93 -12.45 1.82
CA SER A 112 6.31 -13.81 2.23
C SER A 112 5.65 -14.30 3.53
N TYR A 113 4.67 -13.58 4.09
CA TYR A 113 3.99 -14.03 5.29
C TYR A 113 3.03 -15.16 4.90
N GLY A 114 3.50 -16.39 5.07
CA GLY A 114 2.62 -17.51 5.36
C GLY A 114 1.75 -17.20 6.60
N PRO A 115 0.84 -18.11 6.98
CA PRO A 115 -0.01 -17.91 8.15
C PRO A 115 0.85 -17.65 9.40
N PHE A 116 0.95 -16.39 9.82
CA PHE A 116 1.70 -16.00 11.01
C PHE A 116 0.82 -16.26 12.23
N SER A 117 1.34 -17.07 13.16
CA SER A 117 0.80 -17.29 14.50
C SER A 117 1.72 -16.60 15.51
N GLY A 118 1.73 -15.26 15.51
CA GLY A 118 2.48 -14.47 16.48
C GLY A 118 1.72 -14.37 17.81
N SER A 119 2.41 -14.07 18.90
CA SER A 119 1.86 -13.90 20.25
C SER A 119 0.92 -12.70 20.44
N ALA A 120 0.72 -11.88 19.40
CA ALA A 120 -0.34 -10.88 19.35
C ALA A 120 -1.62 -11.55 18.83
N SER A 121 -2.82 -11.09 19.20
CA SER A 121 -4.11 -11.71 18.81
C SER A 121 -4.41 -11.72 17.30
N PHE A 122 -3.43 -11.46 16.45
CA PHE A 122 -3.50 -11.56 15.00
C PHE A 122 -3.22 -12.99 14.56
N SER A 123 -4.27 -13.74 14.25
CA SER A 123 -4.14 -14.86 13.32
C SER A 123 -4.43 -14.35 11.92
N SER A 124 -3.56 -14.62 10.95
CA SER A 124 -3.84 -14.31 9.53
C SER A 124 -5.23 -14.81 9.11
N TYR A 125 -5.62 -15.97 9.61
CA TYR A 125 -6.91 -16.62 9.35
C TYR A 125 -8.12 -15.75 9.73
N SER A 126 -8.03 -14.99 10.82
CA SER A 126 -9.12 -14.07 11.23
C SER A 126 -9.30 -12.86 10.30
N LEU A 127 -8.36 -12.62 9.38
CA LEU A 127 -8.44 -11.57 8.38
C LEU A 127 -8.81 -12.10 6.99
N ASP A 128 -8.77 -13.41 6.78
CA ASP A 128 -9.28 -14.05 5.55
C ASP A 128 -10.82 -13.94 5.47
N ASP A 129 -11.42 -13.58 6.60
CA ASP A 129 -12.79 -13.12 6.79
C ASP A 129 -13.09 -11.78 6.09
N ILE A 130 -12.09 -10.96 5.75
CA ILE A 130 -12.33 -9.75 4.94
C ILE A 130 -12.55 -10.18 3.48
N LYS A 131 -13.80 -10.54 3.18
CA LYS A 131 -14.24 -10.96 1.85
C LYS A 131 -14.70 -9.79 1.02
N GLU A 132 -14.54 -9.88 -0.30
CA GLU A 132 -14.95 -8.84 -1.24
C GLU A 132 -16.45 -8.50 -1.19
N ASN A 133 -17.28 -9.47 -0.76
CA ASN A 133 -18.72 -9.31 -0.62
C ASN A 133 -19.16 -8.98 0.82
N SER A 134 -18.21 -8.72 1.73
CA SER A 134 -18.50 -8.29 3.08
C SER A 134 -18.42 -6.77 3.21
N LEU A 135 -19.23 -6.21 4.11
CA LEU A 135 -19.05 -4.83 4.54
C LEU A 135 -18.23 -4.84 5.83
N THR A 136 -17.00 -4.35 5.74
CA THR A 136 -16.06 -4.34 6.86
C THR A 136 -15.69 -2.91 7.26
N TRP A 137 -15.64 -2.65 8.55
CA TRP A 137 -15.06 -1.43 9.11
C TRP A 137 -14.29 -1.70 10.38
N VAL A 138 -13.38 -0.80 10.70
CA VAL A 138 -12.55 -0.84 11.90
C VAL A 138 -12.82 0.37 12.76
N ILE A 139 -12.97 0.14 14.06
CA ILE A 139 -12.89 1.17 15.11
C ILE A 139 -11.53 1.02 15.77
N LEU A 140 -10.72 2.05 15.65
CA LEU A 140 -9.30 2.04 16.00
C LEU A 140 -9.03 3.06 17.10
N ALA A 141 -8.36 2.62 18.15
CA ALA A 141 -7.77 3.47 19.19
C ALA A 141 -6.26 3.30 19.14
N LYS A 142 -5.52 4.41 19.04
CA LYS A 142 -4.06 4.41 19.07
C LYS A 142 -3.58 5.34 20.16
N SER A 143 -2.74 4.84 21.05
CA SER A 143 -1.96 5.64 22.00
C SER A 143 -0.50 5.63 21.54
N SER A 144 0.10 6.81 21.36
CA SER A 144 1.52 6.96 21.05
C SER A 144 2.26 7.53 22.26
N TYR A 145 3.36 6.87 22.63
CA TYR A 145 4.28 7.30 23.69
C TYR A 145 5.50 8.04 23.11
N GLY A 146 5.48 8.38 21.82
CA GLY A 146 6.58 9.02 21.12
C GLY A 146 7.63 8.05 20.58
N SER A 147 8.69 8.62 20.02
CA SER A 147 9.82 7.87 19.46
C SER A 147 10.96 7.78 20.47
N PHE A 148 11.71 6.68 20.44
CA PHE A 148 12.83 6.40 21.34
C PHE A 148 14.03 6.03 20.48
N ALA A 149 15.20 6.62 20.74
CA ALA A 149 16.45 6.32 20.03
C ALA A 149 17.52 5.84 21.01
N LEU A 150 18.50 5.08 20.50
CA LEU A 150 19.66 4.65 21.28
C LEU A 150 20.57 5.83 21.62
N ARG A 151 21.06 5.87 22.86
CA ARG A 151 22.11 6.79 23.31
C ARG A 151 23.47 6.15 23.15
N ASN A 152 24.36 6.79 22.37
CA ASN A 152 25.73 6.34 22.10
C ASN A 152 25.85 4.82 21.82
N PRO A 153 25.18 4.32 20.77
CA PRO A 153 25.28 2.92 20.43
C PRO A 153 26.71 2.58 19.98
N THR A 154 27.27 1.51 20.53
CA THR A 154 28.60 0.98 20.23
C THR A 154 28.53 -0.52 20.05
N LEU A 155 29.43 -1.12 19.25
CA LEU A 155 29.50 -2.57 19.14
C LEU A 155 29.89 -3.19 20.49
N GLN A 156 29.31 -4.34 20.81
CA GLN A 156 29.78 -5.13 21.96
C GLN A 156 31.24 -5.56 21.78
N VAL A 157 31.94 -5.71 22.92
CA VAL A 157 33.36 -6.07 22.97
C VAL A 157 33.60 -7.38 22.20
N GLY A 158 34.55 -7.37 21.27
CA GLY A 158 34.94 -8.54 20.47
C GLY A 158 34.20 -8.66 19.14
N LEU A 159 33.05 -8.00 18.96
CA LEU A 159 32.39 -7.96 17.65
C LEU A 159 33.14 -7.08 16.65
N ASN A 160 33.85 -6.06 17.12
CA ASN A 160 34.75 -5.23 16.31
C ASN A 160 35.95 -5.99 15.72
N LYS A 161 36.23 -7.20 16.21
CA LYS A 161 37.29 -8.09 15.67
C LYS A 161 36.77 -9.05 14.61
N LEU A 162 35.44 -9.20 14.49
CA LEU A 162 34.85 -10.02 13.45
C LEU A 162 35.12 -9.39 12.09
N LYS A 163 35.27 -10.22 11.06
CA LYS A 163 35.19 -9.72 9.70
C LYS A 163 33.80 -9.13 9.50
N VAL A 164 33.69 -8.12 8.63
CA VAL A 164 32.44 -7.43 8.28
C VAL A 164 31.27 -8.41 8.09
N LEU A 165 31.56 -9.55 7.47
CA LEU A 165 30.61 -10.58 7.10
C LEU A 165 30.07 -11.36 8.28
N ASP A 166 30.98 -11.80 9.13
CA ASP A 166 30.65 -12.51 10.34
C ASP A 166 29.86 -11.56 11.26
N LEU A 167 30.18 -10.26 11.20
CA LEU A 167 29.44 -9.21 11.88
C LEU A 167 28.03 -9.05 11.28
N VAL A 168 27.86 -8.81 9.98
CA VAL A 168 26.55 -8.62 9.34
C VAL A 168 25.69 -9.89 9.41
N GLY A 169 26.27 -11.06 9.21
CA GLY A 169 25.59 -12.35 9.35
C GLY A 169 25.09 -12.58 10.78
N LYS A 170 25.86 -12.14 11.78
CA LYS A 170 25.50 -12.25 13.20
C LYS A 170 24.57 -11.14 13.69
N CYS A 171 24.68 -9.93 13.13
CA CYS A 171 24.06 -8.71 13.68
C CYS A 171 23.05 -8.05 12.74
N GLY A 172 22.85 -8.58 11.54
CA GLY A 172 22.08 -7.91 10.50
C GLY A 172 22.91 -6.85 9.77
N SER A 173 22.40 -6.42 8.61
CA SER A 173 23.00 -5.33 7.82
C SER A 173 22.69 -3.96 8.41
N ASN A 174 21.63 -3.88 9.20
CA ASN A 174 21.21 -2.68 9.89
C ASN A 174 20.99 -3.00 11.37
N TYR A 175 20.83 -1.96 12.18
CA TYR A 175 20.30 -2.06 13.53
C TYR A 175 19.12 -1.12 13.70
N VAL A 176 18.25 -1.43 14.65
CA VAL A 176 17.10 -0.58 14.97
C VAL A 176 17.56 0.62 15.79
N SER A 177 17.75 1.76 15.12
CA SER A 177 18.29 2.98 15.72
C SER A 177 17.26 3.79 16.48
N SER A 178 16.00 3.72 16.07
CA SER A 178 14.89 4.34 16.79
C SER A 178 13.60 3.54 16.64
N VAL A 179 12.71 3.61 17.63
CA VAL A 179 11.41 2.95 17.65
C VAL A 179 10.33 3.94 18.03
N ASP A 180 9.17 3.88 17.37
CA ASP A 180 7.94 4.50 17.85
C ASP A 180 7.22 3.50 18.75
N ARG A 181 6.97 3.90 19.99
CA ARG A 181 6.27 3.08 20.98
C ARG A 181 4.81 3.48 21.05
N GLY A 182 3.93 2.50 21.04
CA GLY A 182 2.48 2.73 21.09
C GLY A 182 1.67 1.52 21.47
N VAL A 183 0.38 1.74 21.72
CA VAL A 183 -0.63 0.69 21.80
C VAL A 183 -1.70 0.96 20.75
N ILE A 184 -2.03 -0.07 19.99
CA ILE A 184 -3.10 -0.04 19.00
C ILE A 184 -4.16 -1.06 19.42
N ALA A 185 -5.40 -0.63 19.56
CA ALA A 185 -6.54 -1.53 19.74
C ALA A 185 -7.53 -1.30 18.59
N ALA A 186 -7.89 -2.36 17.89
CA ALA A 186 -8.75 -2.33 16.71
C ALA A 186 -9.90 -3.31 16.86
N ALA A 187 -11.13 -2.82 16.77
CA ALA A 187 -12.33 -3.65 16.66
C ALA A 187 -12.76 -3.67 15.19
N LEU A 188 -12.56 -4.81 14.54
CA LEU A 188 -12.93 -5.06 13.15
C LEU A 188 -14.31 -5.72 13.13
N PHE A 189 -15.25 -5.05 12.48
CA PHE A 189 -16.61 -5.53 12.28
C PHE A 189 -16.74 -5.94 10.81
N SER A 190 -17.15 -7.18 10.56
CA SER A 190 -17.43 -7.66 9.21
C SER A 190 -18.84 -8.22 9.16
N VAL A 191 -19.64 -7.74 8.22
CA VAL A 191 -21.02 -8.19 7.99
C VAL A 191 -21.08 -8.98 6.68
N TYR A 192 -21.55 -10.22 6.77
CA TYR A 192 -21.70 -11.14 5.65
C TYR A 192 -23.15 -11.34 5.26
N ASN A 193 -23.33 -11.96 4.10
CA ASN A 193 -24.63 -12.34 3.55
C ASN A 193 -25.56 -11.14 3.31
N LEU A 194 -24.97 -9.96 3.15
CA LEU A 194 -25.69 -8.79 2.70
C LEU A 194 -25.94 -8.93 1.21
N ASP A 195 -27.20 -8.82 0.79
CA ASP A 195 -27.46 -8.51 -0.61
C ASP A 195 -26.92 -7.11 -0.95
N GLU A 196 -26.78 -6.86 -2.24
CA GLU A 196 -26.16 -5.64 -2.75
C GLU A 196 -26.91 -4.37 -2.31
N ARG A 197 -28.23 -4.46 -2.11
CA ARG A 197 -29.06 -3.33 -1.68
C ARG A 197 -28.76 -2.98 -0.23
N HIS A 198 -28.80 -3.94 0.69
CA HIS A 198 -28.50 -3.69 2.10
C HIS A 198 -27.03 -3.31 2.32
N ARG A 199 -26.10 -3.90 1.54
CA ARG A 199 -24.68 -3.53 1.58
C ARG A 199 -24.47 -2.06 1.25
N ARG A 200 -25.08 -1.56 0.18
CA ARG A 200 -24.96 -0.15 -0.23
C ARG A 200 -25.66 0.79 0.73
N GLU A 201 -26.84 0.40 1.21
CA GLU A 201 -27.55 1.18 2.23
C GLU A 201 -26.69 1.37 3.48
N LEU A 202 -26.06 0.30 3.96
CA LEU A 202 -25.13 0.38 5.09
C LEU A 202 -23.89 1.21 4.74
N GLN A 203 -23.28 1.03 3.56
CA GLN A 203 -22.14 1.85 3.11
C GLN A 203 -22.47 3.35 3.04
N ALA A 204 -23.66 3.71 2.55
CA ALA A 204 -24.13 5.09 2.47
C ALA A 204 -24.34 5.67 3.87
N LYS A 205 -25.04 4.95 4.76
CA LYS A 205 -25.22 5.33 6.17
C LYS A 205 -23.86 5.50 6.88
N MET A 206 -22.90 4.61 6.62
CA MET A 206 -21.54 4.68 7.16
C MET A 206 -20.76 5.88 6.61
N SER A 207 -20.87 6.18 5.32
CA SER A 207 -20.17 7.31 4.69
C SER A 207 -20.61 8.65 5.28
N VAL A 208 -21.89 8.79 5.59
CA VAL A 208 -22.44 9.96 6.29
C VAL A 208 -22.00 9.98 7.76
N GLY A 209 -22.09 8.84 8.45
CA GLY A 209 -21.79 8.72 9.88
C GLY A 209 -20.30 8.80 10.27
N PHE A 210 -19.38 8.45 9.36
CA PHE A 210 -17.93 8.37 9.64
C PHE A 210 -17.10 9.53 9.11
N SER A 211 -17.72 10.57 8.58
CA SER A 211 -16.98 11.81 8.32
C SER A 211 -16.35 12.31 9.62
N THR A 212 -15.08 12.72 9.59
CA THR A 212 -14.27 13.04 10.79
C THR A 212 -14.93 14.10 11.69
N ALA A 213 -15.72 15.00 11.12
CA ALA A 213 -16.47 16.01 11.87
C ALA A 213 -17.71 15.43 12.60
N ALA A 214 -18.34 14.38 12.10
CA ALA A 214 -19.57 13.82 12.68
C ALA A 214 -19.31 12.93 13.92
N ILE A 215 -18.13 12.32 14.00
CA ILE A 215 -17.72 11.45 15.12
C ILE A 215 -17.48 12.25 16.42
N GLU A 216 -17.14 13.53 16.32
CA GLU A 216 -16.86 14.39 17.47
C GLU A 216 -18.11 15.07 18.04
N ALA A 217 -19.13 15.35 17.21
CA ALA A 217 -20.27 16.16 17.62
C ALA A 217 -21.47 15.35 18.17
N ASP A 218 -22.00 14.33 17.48
CA ASP A 218 -23.22 13.61 17.96
C ASP A 218 -23.55 12.29 17.20
N GLY A 219 -22.58 11.65 16.52
CA GLY A 219 -22.78 10.48 15.64
C GLY A 219 -23.30 9.16 16.25
N LYS A 220 -23.88 9.18 17.46
CA LYS A 220 -24.41 7.97 18.14
C LYS A 220 -25.60 7.34 17.41
N GLY A 221 -26.52 8.17 16.90
CA GLY A 221 -27.73 7.70 16.22
C GLY A 221 -27.39 6.92 14.95
N SER A 222 -26.60 7.52 14.06
CA SER A 222 -26.24 6.93 12.77
C SER A 222 -25.48 5.61 12.91
N PHE A 223 -24.57 5.47 13.88
CA PHE A 223 -23.86 4.20 14.08
C PHE A 223 -24.79 3.11 14.62
N SER A 224 -25.60 3.41 15.64
CA SER A 224 -26.49 2.40 16.22
C SER A 224 -27.47 1.86 15.17
N ASP A 225 -27.96 2.72 14.30
CA ASP A 225 -28.86 2.34 13.21
C ASP A 225 -28.15 1.49 12.15
N VAL A 226 -26.93 1.85 11.74
CA VAL A 226 -26.07 1.01 10.88
C VAL A 226 -25.90 -0.38 11.49
N MET A 227 -25.58 -0.46 12.78
CA MET A 227 -25.35 -1.73 13.46
C MET A 227 -26.61 -2.58 13.58
N LYS A 228 -27.75 -1.97 13.92
CA LYS A 228 -29.05 -2.66 13.99
C LYS A 228 -29.45 -3.19 12.62
N THR A 229 -29.35 -2.37 11.57
CA THR A 229 -29.58 -2.77 10.18
C THR A 229 -28.64 -3.92 9.79
N ALA A 230 -27.35 -3.81 10.09
CA ALA A 230 -26.37 -4.87 9.80
C ALA A 230 -26.69 -6.20 10.49
N LEU A 231 -27.10 -6.16 11.76
CA LEU A 231 -27.50 -7.33 12.54
C LEU A 231 -28.84 -7.95 12.09
N GLN A 232 -29.73 -7.14 11.52
CA GLN A 232 -31.02 -7.61 10.99
C GLN A 232 -30.85 -8.36 9.66
N TYR A 233 -29.96 -7.88 8.79
CA TYR A 233 -29.84 -8.38 7.42
C TYR A 233 -28.65 -9.30 7.17
N GLY A 234 -27.71 -9.40 8.11
CA GLY A 234 -26.47 -10.14 7.90
C GLY A 234 -25.97 -10.89 9.12
N THR A 235 -24.95 -11.70 8.89
CA THR A 235 -24.17 -12.32 9.97
C THR A 235 -22.99 -11.41 10.27
N MET A 236 -22.93 -10.86 11.48
CA MET A 236 -21.83 -9.99 11.88
C MET A 236 -20.79 -10.77 12.68
N THR A 237 -19.53 -10.56 12.34
CA THR A 237 -18.38 -11.01 13.13
C THR A 237 -17.65 -9.80 13.69
N ILE A 238 -17.16 -9.93 14.91
CA ILE A 238 -16.38 -8.90 15.60
C ILE A 238 -15.07 -9.52 16.02
N ASN A 239 -14.00 -9.06 15.39
CA ASN A 239 -12.63 -9.46 15.69
C ASN A 239 -11.92 -8.29 16.37
N VAL A 240 -11.25 -8.56 17.49
CA VAL A 240 -10.54 -7.54 18.27
C VAL A 240 -9.05 -7.82 18.25
N PHE A 241 -8.30 -6.85 17.79
CA PHE A 241 -6.86 -6.92 17.61
C PHE A 241 -6.17 -5.91 18.52
N THR A 242 -5.07 -6.31 19.14
CA THR A 242 -4.24 -5.40 19.93
C THR A 242 -2.75 -5.54 19.56
N ILE A 243 -2.07 -4.41 19.37
CA ILE A 243 -0.62 -4.31 19.21
C ILE A 243 -0.09 -3.57 20.43
N GLY A 244 0.71 -4.25 21.25
CA GLY A 244 1.14 -3.77 22.55
C GLY A 244 0.05 -3.85 23.61
N GLY A 245 0.38 -3.37 24.80
CA GLY A 245 -0.44 -3.47 26.00
C GLY A 245 -0.41 -4.86 26.63
N GLU A 246 -1.03 -4.98 27.81
CA GLU A 246 -1.37 -6.29 28.36
C GLU A 246 -2.35 -7.02 27.43
N GLY A 247 -2.21 -8.35 27.35
CA GLY A 247 -3.15 -9.18 26.62
C GLY A 247 -4.59 -8.83 27.01
N ALA A 248 -5.49 -8.75 26.03
CA ALA A 248 -6.81 -8.17 26.20
C ALA A 248 -7.95 -9.20 26.10
N PRO A 249 -7.92 -10.32 26.87
CA PRO A 249 -8.90 -11.40 26.71
C PRO A 249 -10.35 -10.93 26.94
N GLY A 250 -10.55 -9.95 27.83
CA GLY A 250 -11.87 -9.36 28.08
C GLY A 250 -12.30 -8.25 27.11
N LEU A 251 -11.39 -7.75 26.25
CA LEU A 251 -11.73 -6.64 25.34
C LEU A 251 -12.71 -7.07 24.26
N SER A 252 -12.55 -8.29 23.74
CA SER A 252 -13.49 -8.88 22.78
C SER A 252 -14.87 -9.09 23.40
N GLU A 253 -14.93 -9.64 24.62
CA GLU A 253 -16.19 -9.87 25.34
C GLU A 253 -16.90 -8.56 25.68
N ALA A 254 -16.16 -7.54 26.15
CA ALA A 254 -16.71 -6.23 26.46
C ALA A 254 -17.32 -5.54 25.23
N ILE A 255 -16.65 -5.61 24.08
CA ILE A 255 -17.17 -5.05 22.82
C ILE A 255 -18.37 -5.85 22.32
N LYS A 256 -18.33 -7.18 22.43
CA LYS A 256 -19.45 -8.07 22.06
C LYS A 256 -20.68 -7.92 22.96
N ALA A 257 -20.51 -7.44 24.20
CA ALA A 257 -21.62 -7.14 25.10
C ALA A 257 -22.41 -5.89 24.68
N SER A 258 -21.84 -5.01 23.85
CA SER A 258 -22.48 -3.78 23.38
C SER A 258 -22.08 -3.42 21.94
N PRO A 259 -22.33 -4.30 20.96
CA PRO A 259 -21.79 -4.13 19.61
C PRO A 259 -22.44 -2.96 18.86
N THR A 260 -23.61 -2.48 19.29
CA THR A 260 -24.39 -1.41 18.67
C THR A 260 -24.13 -0.02 19.25
N ASP A 261 -23.37 0.09 20.35
CA ASP A 261 -23.11 1.37 21.03
C ASP A 261 -21.68 1.84 20.75
N LEU A 262 -21.54 2.75 19.78
CA LEU A 262 -20.26 3.35 19.41
C LEU A 262 -19.58 4.03 20.60
N LYS A 263 -20.36 4.66 21.49
CA LYS A 263 -19.81 5.39 22.63
C LYS A 263 -19.19 4.40 23.61
N SER A 264 -19.91 3.31 23.93
CA SER A 264 -19.40 2.22 24.75
C SER A 264 -18.14 1.59 24.15
N ILE A 265 -18.15 1.27 22.85
CA ILE A 265 -16.97 0.71 22.16
C ILE A 265 -15.78 1.67 22.22
N LYS A 266 -16.00 2.96 21.95
CA LYS A 266 -14.97 4.00 22.03
C LYS A 266 -14.41 4.11 23.44
N GLU A 267 -15.26 4.14 24.47
CA GLU A 267 -14.86 4.20 25.88
C GLU A 267 -14.09 2.94 26.30
N ILE A 268 -14.52 1.75 25.87
CA ILE A 268 -13.83 0.48 26.13
C ILE A 268 -12.42 0.49 25.51
N LEU A 269 -12.32 0.85 24.22
CA LEU A 269 -11.02 0.94 23.54
C LEU A 269 -10.14 2.05 24.12
N ALA A 270 -10.72 3.20 24.50
CA ALA A 270 -10.01 4.30 25.14
C ALA A 270 -9.44 3.93 26.49
N ASN A 271 -10.28 3.37 27.34
CA ASN A 271 -9.88 2.92 28.66
C ASN A 271 -8.80 1.83 28.56
N TYR A 272 -8.89 0.95 27.56
CA TYR A 272 -7.85 -0.04 27.33
C TYR A 272 -6.51 0.61 26.99
N VAL A 273 -6.45 1.50 25.99
CA VAL A 273 -5.18 2.12 25.56
C VAL A 273 -4.63 3.13 26.57
N SER A 274 -5.50 3.82 27.34
CA SER A 274 -5.08 4.81 28.34
C SER A 274 -4.50 4.20 29.61
N LYS A 275 -4.85 2.94 29.91
CA LYS A 275 -4.29 2.17 31.04
C LYS A 275 -2.90 1.60 30.75
N GLN A 276 -2.45 1.67 29.49
CA GLN A 276 -1.13 1.20 29.11
C GLN A 276 -0.11 2.33 29.30
N ASP A 277 1.13 1.95 29.56
CA ASP A 277 2.27 2.84 29.67
C ASP A 277 3.32 2.52 28.60
N ALA A 278 4.40 3.30 28.56
CA ALA A 278 5.50 3.07 27.63
C ALA A 278 6.18 1.69 27.86
N ALA A 279 6.14 1.14 29.07
CA ALA A 279 6.75 -0.16 29.38
C ALA A 279 5.94 -1.34 28.82
N LYS A 280 4.60 -1.18 28.74
CA LYS A 280 3.67 -2.15 28.14
C LYS A 280 3.44 -1.90 26.66
N SER A 281 3.94 -0.80 26.11
CA SER A 281 3.78 -0.47 24.70
C SER A 281 4.56 -1.42 23.78
N ALA A 282 4.07 -1.59 22.56
CA ALA A 282 4.81 -2.28 21.51
C ALA A 282 5.49 -1.27 20.59
N ILE A 283 6.45 -1.77 19.80
CA ILE A 283 7.04 -1.02 18.70
C ILE A 283 6.02 -0.99 17.56
N VAL A 284 5.39 0.17 17.36
CA VAL A 284 4.38 0.34 16.30
C VAL A 284 5.03 0.74 14.98
N SER A 285 6.21 1.33 15.03
CA SER A 285 7.04 1.71 13.89
C SER A 285 8.50 1.72 14.34
N PHE A 286 9.45 1.55 13.44
CA PHE A 286 10.86 1.69 13.77
C PHE A 286 11.67 2.20 12.59
N ARG A 287 12.83 2.76 12.89
CA ARG A 287 13.81 3.17 11.89
C ARG A 287 15.10 2.41 12.12
N THR A 288 15.76 2.12 11.01
CA THR A 288 17.03 1.42 11.03
C THR A 288 18.15 2.34 10.59
N THR A 289 19.34 2.02 11.07
CA THR A 289 20.59 2.61 10.59
C THR A 289 21.51 1.48 10.16
N GLY A 290 22.21 1.69 9.06
CA GLY A 290 23.23 0.76 8.58
C GLY A 290 24.32 0.53 9.64
N LEU A 291 24.74 -0.73 9.80
CA LEU A 291 25.72 -1.11 10.79
C LEU A 291 27.12 -0.53 10.50
N GLY A 292 27.42 -0.25 9.24
CA GLY A 292 28.65 0.37 8.75
C GLY A 292 28.92 1.74 9.33
N LYS A 293 27.91 2.60 9.45
CA LYS A 293 28.03 3.92 10.08
C LYS A 293 28.56 3.83 11.51
N LEU A 294 28.26 2.73 12.20
CA LEU A 294 28.64 2.54 13.60
C LEU A 294 30.10 2.09 13.75
N ILE A 295 30.72 1.59 12.68
CA ILE A 295 32.11 1.12 12.66
C ILE A 295 33.00 1.91 11.67
N ASP A 296 32.53 3.07 11.22
CA ASP A 296 33.18 3.90 10.20
C ASP A 296 33.52 3.14 8.90
N ARG A 297 32.64 2.21 8.50
CA ARG A 297 32.71 1.42 7.27
C ARG A 297 31.49 1.67 6.39
N PRO A 298 31.38 2.83 5.73
CA PRO A 298 30.22 3.12 4.87
C PRO A 298 30.12 2.16 3.66
N ASP A 299 31.17 1.40 3.35
CA ASP A 299 31.18 0.34 2.34
C ASP A 299 30.26 -0.84 2.69
N ILE A 300 29.90 -1.00 3.96
CA ILE A 300 29.07 -2.11 4.44
C ILE A 300 27.62 -1.69 4.72
N ASP A 301 27.27 -0.44 4.38
CA ASP A 301 25.92 0.09 4.42
C ASP A 301 25.33 0.12 3.00
N PRO A 302 24.76 -1.00 2.53
CA PRO A 302 23.89 -0.98 1.37
C PRO A 302 22.89 0.16 1.49
N ASP A 303 22.87 1.08 0.54
CA ASP A 303 21.68 1.90 0.36
C ASP A 303 20.59 1.00 -0.21
N GLN A 304 19.76 0.45 0.67
CA GLN A 304 18.64 -0.43 0.29
C GLN A 304 17.41 0.35 -0.17
N SER A 305 17.47 1.69 -0.11
CA SER A 305 16.31 2.53 -0.42
C SER A 305 15.79 2.27 -1.83
N TYR A 306 16.68 2.10 -2.82
CA TYR A 306 16.29 1.79 -4.20
C TYR A 306 15.53 0.46 -4.33
N PHE A 307 15.97 -0.56 -3.59
CA PHE A 307 15.31 -1.86 -3.56
C PHE A 307 13.93 -1.76 -2.93
N VAL A 308 13.81 -1.08 -1.80
CA VAL A 308 12.52 -0.90 -1.11
C VAL A 308 11.57 -0.06 -1.96
N TYR A 309 12.04 1.06 -2.53
CA TYR A 309 11.23 1.87 -3.43
C TYR A 309 10.72 1.09 -4.63
N PHE A 310 11.55 0.22 -5.20
CA PHE A 310 11.10 -0.68 -6.27
C PHE A 310 10.00 -1.62 -5.78
N LEU A 311 10.19 -2.28 -4.63
CA LEU A 311 9.17 -3.19 -4.09
C LEU A 311 7.85 -2.50 -3.79
N GLU A 312 7.88 -1.29 -3.23
CA GLU A 312 6.70 -0.50 -2.92
C GLU A 312 5.97 -0.04 -4.18
N ASP A 313 6.69 0.57 -5.13
CA ASP A 313 6.15 1.03 -6.43
C ASP A 313 5.49 -0.13 -7.19
N LYS A 314 6.18 -1.27 -7.30
CA LYS A 314 5.66 -2.43 -8.03
C LYS A 314 4.51 -3.10 -7.31
N ASN A 315 4.49 -3.12 -5.98
CA ASN A 315 3.33 -3.63 -5.25
C ASN A 315 2.11 -2.70 -5.41
N GLU A 316 2.29 -1.38 -5.41
CA GLU A 316 1.20 -0.44 -5.68
C GLU A 316 0.62 -0.65 -7.09
N LEU A 317 1.47 -0.80 -8.11
CA LEU A 317 1.04 -1.09 -9.47
C LEU A 317 0.29 -2.41 -9.57
N ARG A 318 0.82 -3.48 -8.94
CA ARG A 318 0.14 -4.79 -8.86
C ARG A 318 -1.27 -4.66 -8.30
N LEU A 319 -1.46 -3.90 -7.22
CA LEU A 319 -2.79 -3.69 -6.62
C LEU A 319 -3.75 -2.96 -7.57
N LYS A 320 -3.27 -1.94 -8.31
CA LYS A 320 -4.08 -1.24 -9.33
C LYS A 320 -4.51 -2.17 -10.47
N PHE A 321 -3.65 -3.09 -10.88
CA PHE A 321 -4.01 -4.11 -11.86
C PHE A 321 -5.04 -5.09 -11.32
N LEU A 322 -4.89 -5.57 -10.09
CA LEU A 322 -5.88 -6.47 -9.47
C LEU A 322 -7.27 -5.82 -9.35
N GLU A 323 -7.33 -4.54 -8.97
CA GLU A 323 -8.60 -3.78 -8.98
C GLU A 323 -9.20 -3.69 -10.39
N SER A 324 -8.35 -3.49 -11.40
CA SER A 324 -8.74 -3.40 -12.80
C SER A 324 -9.23 -4.75 -13.36
N ALA A 325 -8.56 -5.85 -13.00
CA ALA A 325 -8.98 -7.22 -13.33
C ALA A 325 -10.38 -7.48 -12.79
N LYS A 326 -10.61 -7.17 -11.50
CA LYS A 326 -11.93 -7.32 -10.87
C LYS A 326 -13.03 -6.57 -11.63
N ARG A 327 -12.75 -5.36 -12.12
CA ARG A 327 -13.70 -4.61 -12.94
C ARG A 327 -13.97 -5.30 -14.28
N ALA A 328 -12.96 -5.82 -14.95
CA ALA A 328 -13.12 -6.55 -16.20
C ALA A 328 -13.91 -7.86 -16.00
N SER A 329 -13.59 -8.64 -14.97
CA SER A 329 -14.33 -9.84 -14.57
C SER A 329 -15.80 -9.55 -14.32
N PHE A 330 -16.12 -8.46 -13.62
CA PHE A 330 -17.51 -8.04 -13.37
C PHE A 330 -18.30 -7.82 -14.67
N ILE A 331 -17.68 -7.21 -15.69
CA ILE A 331 -18.33 -6.99 -17.00
C ILE A 331 -18.55 -8.34 -17.71
N ILE A 332 -17.56 -9.25 -17.66
CA ILE A 332 -17.63 -10.57 -18.30
C ILE A 332 -18.71 -11.45 -17.64
N GLU A 333 -18.76 -11.48 -16.31
CA GLU A 333 -19.76 -12.22 -15.54
C GLU A 333 -21.19 -11.73 -15.82
N ARG A 334 -21.34 -10.44 -16.14
CA ARG A 334 -22.61 -9.78 -16.46
C ARG A 334 -22.78 -9.44 -17.93
N LYS A 335 -22.19 -10.25 -18.83
CA LYS A 335 -22.15 -9.99 -20.27
C LYS A 335 -23.49 -9.61 -20.92
N ASP A 336 -24.61 -10.12 -20.39
CA ASP A 336 -25.96 -9.85 -20.94
C ASP A 336 -26.41 -8.39 -20.68
N ASP A 337 -25.79 -7.70 -19.72
CA ASP A 337 -26.10 -6.33 -19.37
C ASP A 337 -25.27 -5.32 -20.17
N PHE A 338 -24.16 -5.74 -20.77
CA PHE A 338 -23.19 -4.87 -21.46
C PHE A 338 -23.23 -5.07 -22.99
N ASP A 339 -22.74 -4.07 -23.72
CA ASP A 339 -22.53 -4.20 -25.16
C ASP A 339 -21.49 -5.30 -25.45
N SER A 340 -21.73 -6.14 -26.47
CA SER A 340 -20.83 -7.26 -26.78
C SER A 340 -19.42 -6.80 -27.14
N GLY A 341 -19.27 -5.62 -27.75
CA GLY A 341 -17.96 -5.01 -28.01
C GLY A 341 -17.23 -4.66 -26.71
N LEU A 342 -17.95 -4.21 -25.69
CA LEU A 342 -17.38 -3.91 -24.38
C LEU A 342 -17.02 -5.19 -23.60
N VAL A 343 -17.84 -6.24 -23.69
CA VAL A 343 -17.53 -7.56 -23.10
C VAL A 343 -16.27 -8.14 -23.73
N ASN A 344 -16.16 -8.08 -25.06
CA ASN A 344 -14.97 -8.54 -25.78
C ASN A 344 -13.72 -7.73 -25.37
N LEU A 345 -13.85 -6.40 -25.25
CA LEU A 345 -12.78 -5.54 -24.76
C LEU A 345 -12.40 -5.88 -23.31
N ALA A 346 -13.37 -6.14 -22.43
CA ALA A 346 -13.11 -6.52 -21.05
C ALA A 346 -12.36 -7.86 -20.96
N GLN A 347 -12.71 -8.84 -21.79
CA GLN A 347 -11.97 -10.11 -21.89
C GLN A 347 -10.53 -9.89 -22.35
N GLU A 348 -10.32 -9.13 -23.43
CA GLU A 348 -8.98 -8.81 -23.93
C GLU A 348 -8.13 -8.08 -22.87
N VAL A 349 -8.75 -7.15 -22.14
CA VAL A 349 -8.08 -6.39 -21.07
C VAL A 349 -7.78 -7.30 -19.88
N LEU A 350 -8.69 -8.19 -19.47
CA LEU A 350 -8.49 -9.10 -18.34
C LEU A 350 -7.28 -10.01 -18.59
N ASP A 351 -7.22 -10.67 -19.74
CA ASP A 351 -6.13 -11.59 -20.08
C ASP A 351 -4.76 -10.89 -20.05
N LYS A 352 -4.70 -9.64 -20.55
CA LYS A 352 -3.49 -8.81 -20.49
C LYS A 352 -3.14 -8.41 -19.05
N ILE A 353 -4.14 -8.05 -18.25
CA ILE A 353 -3.92 -7.65 -16.84
C ILE A 353 -3.37 -8.82 -16.04
N GLU A 354 -3.95 -10.01 -16.17
CA GLU A 354 -3.48 -11.21 -15.45
C GLU A 354 -2.04 -11.53 -15.81
N CYS A 355 -1.68 -11.40 -17.09
CA CYS A 355 -0.30 -11.51 -17.52
C CYS A 355 0.61 -10.45 -16.87
N GLU A 356 0.22 -9.17 -16.87
CA GLU A 356 1.01 -8.09 -16.25
C GLU A 356 1.17 -8.28 -14.74
N VAL A 357 0.15 -8.76 -14.03
CA VAL A 357 0.24 -9.09 -12.61
C VAL A 357 1.31 -10.15 -12.38
N LYS A 358 1.28 -11.23 -13.17
CA LYS A 358 2.29 -12.31 -13.10
C LYS A 358 3.69 -11.80 -13.44
N TYR A 359 3.83 -10.93 -14.43
CA TYR A 359 5.09 -10.28 -14.77
C TYR A 359 5.64 -9.48 -13.58
N ILE A 360 4.82 -8.61 -12.98
CA ILE A 360 5.20 -7.77 -11.84
C ILE A 360 5.62 -8.63 -10.64
N GLU A 361 4.85 -9.67 -10.31
CA GLU A 361 5.18 -10.60 -9.24
C GLU A 361 6.53 -11.30 -9.48
N THR A 362 6.77 -11.75 -10.70
CA THR A 362 8.03 -12.39 -11.09
C THR A 362 9.20 -11.40 -11.02
N ALA A 363 9.00 -10.15 -11.41
CA ALA A 363 10.01 -9.09 -11.33
C ALA A 363 10.34 -8.72 -9.88
N ILE A 364 9.33 -8.66 -9.00
CA ILE A 364 9.51 -8.51 -7.55
C ILE A 364 10.37 -9.65 -6.98
N GLN A 365 10.08 -10.90 -7.36
CA GLN A 365 10.86 -12.08 -6.93
C GLN A 365 12.30 -12.04 -7.45
N ALA A 366 12.50 -11.69 -8.72
CA ALA A 366 13.82 -11.54 -9.33
C ALA A 366 14.65 -10.46 -8.64
N CYS A 367 14.06 -9.29 -8.37
CA CYS A 367 14.71 -8.22 -7.63
C CYS A 367 15.12 -8.67 -6.21
N ARG A 368 14.22 -9.36 -5.47
CA ARG A 368 14.53 -9.93 -4.15
C ARG A 368 15.72 -10.89 -4.21
N MET A 369 15.69 -11.82 -5.16
CA MET A 369 16.76 -12.80 -5.33
C MET A 369 18.10 -12.15 -5.69
N SER A 370 18.09 -11.18 -6.60
CA SER A 370 19.29 -10.42 -6.97
C SER A 370 19.92 -9.72 -5.78
N PHE A 371 19.06 -9.10 -4.95
CA PHE A 371 19.52 -8.43 -3.75
C PHE A 371 20.05 -9.43 -2.71
N GLU A 372 19.40 -10.59 -2.51
CA GLU A 372 19.91 -11.68 -1.67
C GLU A 372 21.29 -12.19 -2.12
N GLN A 373 21.49 -12.39 -3.43
CA GLN A 373 22.79 -12.79 -3.99
C GLN A 373 23.85 -11.71 -3.77
N THR A 374 23.49 -10.45 -4.00
CA THR A 374 24.40 -9.32 -3.77
C THR A 374 24.82 -9.24 -2.30
N ASN A 375 23.87 -9.43 -1.38
CA ASN A 375 24.16 -9.56 0.04
C ASN A 375 25.05 -10.77 0.36
N ALA A 376 24.82 -11.92 -0.26
CA ALA A 376 25.65 -13.10 -0.05
C ALA A 376 27.11 -12.86 -0.48
N VAL A 377 27.32 -12.08 -1.55
CA VAL A 377 28.67 -11.68 -2.00
C VAL A 377 29.31 -10.67 -1.05
N LEU A 378 28.55 -9.65 -0.63
CA LEU A 378 29.01 -8.73 0.43
C LEU A 378 29.35 -9.44 1.72
N LEU A 379 28.75 -10.61 1.97
CA LEU A 379 29.00 -11.48 3.12
C LEU A 379 30.19 -12.44 2.91
N ASP A 380 31.01 -12.27 1.86
CA ASP A 380 32.27 -13.00 1.71
C ASP A 380 33.55 -12.16 1.84
N GLY A 381 33.45 -10.82 1.82
CA GLY A 381 34.42 -9.87 2.37
C GLY A 381 35.72 -9.77 1.58
N ASP A 382 35.60 -10.06 0.29
CA ASP A 382 36.62 -9.77 -0.70
C ASP A 382 36.42 -8.32 -1.17
N LEU A 383 37.44 -7.48 -1.05
CA LEU A 383 37.32 -6.05 -1.30
C LEU A 383 36.86 -5.73 -2.75
N GLU A 384 37.28 -6.52 -3.74
CA GLU A 384 36.88 -6.29 -5.13
C GLU A 384 35.40 -6.65 -5.35
N ASP A 385 34.95 -7.74 -4.74
CA ASP A 385 33.56 -8.16 -4.78
C ASP A 385 32.64 -7.27 -3.94
N ASP A 386 33.12 -6.77 -2.79
CA ASP A 386 32.38 -5.87 -1.91
C ASP A 386 32.09 -4.54 -2.62
N ILE A 387 33.06 -4.01 -3.36
CA ILE A 387 32.87 -2.81 -4.19
C ILE A 387 31.79 -3.07 -5.23
N ALA A 388 31.88 -4.17 -5.98
CA ALA A 388 30.91 -4.49 -7.02
C ALA A 388 29.50 -4.71 -6.45
N ALA A 389 29.39 -5.37 -5.30
CA ALA A 389 28.12 -5.62 -4.63
C ALA A 389 27.51 -4.33 -4.06
N GLY A 390 28.32 -3.47 -3.43
CA GLY A 390 27.87 -2.17 -2.93
C GLY A 390 27.48 -1.19 -4.03
N ILE A 391 28.09 -1.26 -5.22
CA ILE A 391 27.61 -0.52 -6.40
C ILE A 391 26.31 -1.17 -6.92
N SER A 392 26.19 -2.50 -6.94
CA SER A 392 24.98 -3.22 -7.38
C SER A 392 23.75 -2.92 -6.54
N GLN A 393 23.90 -2.74 -5.22
CA GLN A 393 22.78 -2.31 -4.37
C GLN A 393 22.38 -0.86 -4.62
N ARG A 394 23.37 0.04 -4.74
CA ARG A 394 23.11 1.47 -4.95
C ARG A 394 22.42 1.79 -6.26
N TYR A 395 22.74 1.04 -7.31
CA TYR A 395 22.19 1.30 -8.65
C TYR A 395 21.22 0.23 -9.12
N ALA A 396 20.86 -0.71 -8.23
CA ALA A 396 20.12 -1.94 -8.53
C ALA A 396 20.74 -2.84 -9.62
N MET A 397 21.87 -2.47 -10.25
CA MET A 397 22.64 -3.24 -11.23
C MET A 397 24.07 -2.74 -11.34
N THR A 398 25.04 -3.65 -11.52
CA THR A 398 26.34 -3.28 -12.11
C THR A 398 26.88 -4.34 -13.04
N LYS A 399 27.51 -3.88 -14.12
CA LYS A 399 28.42 -4.67 -14.95
C LYS A 399 29.86 -4.37 -14.56
N ASP A 400 30.19 -4.38 -13.27
CA ASP A 400 31.59 -4.22 -12.88
C ASP A 400 32.35 -5.50 -13.27
N SER A 401 33.01 -5.41 -14.43
CA SER A 401 33.82 -6.50 -15.00
C SER A 401 34.92 -7.02 -14.07
N LYS A 402 35.26 -6.26 -13.02
CA LYS A 402 36.30 -6.62 -12.06
C LYS A 402 35.83 -7.54 -10.95
N SER A 403 34.52 -7.72 -10.74
CA SER A 403 34.06 -8.68 -9.74
C SER A 403 34.43 -10.11 -10.14
N ARG A 404 35.04 -10.82 -9.19
CA ARG A 404 35.42 -12.23 -9.34
C ARG A 404 34.25 -13.15 -9.09
N ARG A 405 33.22 -12.66 -8.38
CA ARG A 405 32.11 -13.47 -7.90
C ARG A 405 30.74 -12.99 -8.31
N MET A 406 30.61 -11.81 -8.90
CA MET A 406 29.36 -11.32 -9.46
C MET A 406 29.47 -11.18 -10.96
N GLU A 407 28.38 -11.50 -11.63
CA GLU A 407 28.14 -11.12 -13.01
C GLU A 407 26.67 -10.79 -13.22
N VAL A 408 26.40 -9.92 -14.20
CA VAL A 408 25.04 -9.69 -14.65
C VAL A 408 24.58 -10.94 -15.38
N CYS A 409 23.39 -11.43 -15.03
CA CYS A 409 22.81 -12.55 -15.72
C CYS A 409 22.75 -12.28 -17.22
N SER A 410 23.48 -13.09 -17.98
CA SER A 410 23.36 -13.07 -19.43
C SER A 410 21.91 -13.32 -19.77
N THR A 411 21.27 -12.33 -20.39
CA THR A 411 20.01 -12.61 -21.08
C THR A 411 20.37 -13.63 -22.14
N ALA A 412 19.75 -14.81 -22.10
CA ALA A 412 19.94 -15.83 -23.13
C ALA A 412 19.66 -15.30 -24.55
N ASP A 413 19.02 -14.13 -24.67
CA ASP A 413 18.75 -13.41 -25.91
C ASP A 413 19.94 -12.54 -26.41
N ALA A 414 21.12 -12.60 -25.81
CA ALA A 414 22.34 -12.09 -26.45
C ALA A 414 22.68 -12.84 -27.76
N ALA A 415 22.02 -13.98 -28.02
CA ALA A 415 22.05 -14.71 -29.28
C ALA A 415 20.96 -14.26 -30.29
N THR A 416 19.98 -13.43 -29.89
CA THR A 416 18.87 -12.99 -30.74
C THR A 416 18.81 -11.46 -30.84
N LYS A 417 19.66 -10.94 -31.74
CA LYS A 417 19.61 -9.64 -32.43
C LYS A 417 20.21 -8.41 -31.72
N GLU A 418 21.29 -7.95 -32.36
CA GLU A 418 21.50 -6.56 -32.82
C GLU A 418 20.23 -5.96 -33.48
N VAL A 419 19.16 -5.69 -32.72
CA VAL A 419 18.17 -4.69 -33.17
C VAL A 419 18.69 -3.35 -32.70
N GLY A 420 19.28 -2.60 -33.64
CA GLY A 420 19.88 -1.29 -33.43
C GLY A 420 18.92 -0.31 -32.77
N GLY A 421 19.10 -0.16 -31.46
CA GLY A 421 18.47 0.88 -30.65
C GLY A 421 19.18 0.88 -29.31
N ALA A 422 20.09 1.83 -29.10
CA ALA A 422 20.76 1.99 -27.82
C ALA A 422 19.70 2.28 -26.74
N MET A 423 19.30 1.26 -25.98
CA MET A 423 18.58 1.46 -24.73
C MET A 423 19.58 2.06 -23.74
N SER A 424 19.62 3.38 -23.70
CA SER A 424 20.15 4.11 -22.55
C SER A 424 19.20 3.84 -21.39
N ALA A 425 19.55 2.90 -20.51
CA ALA A 425 18.96 2.82 -19.19
C ALA A 425 19.26 4.16 -18.49
N ALA A 426 18.28 5.08 -18.50
CA ALA A 426 18.39 6.29 -17.71
C ALA A 426 18.40 5.87 -16.23
N PRO A 427 19.38 6.31 -15.43
CA PRO A 427 19.36 6.05 -13.99
C PRO A 427 18.02 6.52 -13.43
N ILE A 428 17.42 5.71 -12.56
CA ILE A 428 16.21 6.10 -11.82
C ILE A 428 16.57 7.35 -11.02
N SER A 429 16.04 8.49 -11.45
CA SER A 429 16.26 9.77 -10.76
C SER A 429 15.61 9.69 -9.38
N ALA A 430 16.44 9.64 -8.34
CA ALA A 430 16.05 9.74 -6.92
C ALA A 430 15.58 11.17 -6.56
N ALA A 431 14.66 11.74 -7.33
CA ALA A 431 13.99 12.96 -6.92
C ALA A 431 13.12 12.59 -5.70
N PRO A 432 13.35 13.19 -4.51
CA PRO A 432 12.57 12.89 -3.33
C PRO A 432 11.11 13.21 -3.62
N LEU A 433 10.23 12.23 -3.39
CA LEU A 433 8.79 12.44 -3.24
C LEU A 433 8.59 13.36 -2.03
N LYS A 434 8.69 14.67 -2.28
CA LYS A 434 8.29 15.70 -1.33
C LYS A 434 6.82 15.46 -1.00
N THR A 435 6.59 15.02 0.23
CA THR A 435 5.44 15.31 1.09
C THR A 435 4.05 15.16 0.47
N PHE A 436 3.28 14.22 1.03
CA PHE A 436 1.81 14.25 1.17
C PHE A 436 1.13 15.52 0.62
N GLY A 437 0.60 15.43 -0.60
CA GLY A 437 -0.13 16.51 -1.24
C GLY A 437 0.07 16.50 -2.74
N TRP A 438 -0.70 15.65 -3.43
CA TRP A 438 -1.09 15.77 -4.84
C TRP A 438 -0.19 16.67 -5.70
N ALA A 439 0.94 16.14 -6.15
CA ALA A 439 1.66 16.70 -7.29
C ALA A 439 1.95 15.55 -8.26
N ARG A 440 1.22 15.53 -9.38
CA ARG A 440 1.56 14.71 -10.55
C ARG A 440 2.97 15.09 -11.00
N SER A 441 3.97 14.27 -10.68
CA SER A 441 5.19 14.25 -11.48
C SER A 441 4.82 13.57 -12.79
N GLN A 442 4.69 14.35 -13.85
CA GLN A 442 4.66 13.79 -15.20
C GLN A 442 6.08 13.30 -15.50
N ILE A 443 6.35 12.04 -15.16
CA ILE A 443 7.40 11.31 -15.84
C ILE A 443 6.89 11.14 -17.27
N ASN A 444 7.41 11.96 -18.19
CA ASN A 444 7.22 11.78 -19.63
C ASN A 444 7.99 10.53 -20.06
N VAL A 445 7.50 9.35 -19.66
CA VAL A 445 7.85 8.10 -20.32
C VAL A 445 7.07 8.11 -21.64
N PRO A 446 7.71 7.96 -22.82
CA PRO A 446 6.98 7.79 -24.05
C PRO A 446 6.05 6.58 -23.89
N VAL A 447 4.75 6.83 -23.97
CA VAL A 447 3.71 5.81 -23.88
C VAL A 447 3.90 4.88 -25.08
N ARG A 448 4.54 3.72 -24.87
CA ARG A 448 4.46 2.61 -25.83
C ARG A 448 3.00 2.15 -25.89
N GLY A 449 2.54 1.78 -27.08
CA GLY A 449 1.20 1.20 -27.25
C GLY A 449 1.03 -0.03 -26.36
N ALA A 450 -0.22 -0.37 -26.04
CA ALA A 450 -0.52 -1.51 -25.18
C ALA A 450 0.18 -2.79 -25.69
N ALA A 451 0.91 -3.44 -24.80
CA ALA A 451 1.65 -4.66 -25.10
C ALA A 451 0.67 -5.77 -25.54
N SER A 452 1.07 -6.58 -26.51
CA SER A 452 0.31 -7.79 -26.83
C SER A 452 0.47 -8.83 -25.70
N ILE A 453 -0.46 -9.78 -25.60
CA ILE A 453 -0.34 -10.89 -24.64
C ILE A 453 1.00 -11.64 -24.87
N ASP A 454 1.41 -11.79 -26.14
CA ASP A 454 2.69 -12.39 -26.50
C ASP A 454 3.86 -11.59 -25.94
N GLU A 455 3.82 -10.26 -26.02
CA GLU A 455 4.87 -9.39 -25.47
C GLU A 455 4.96 -9.52 -23.94
N CYS A 456 3.84 -9.51 -23.22
CA CYS A 456 3.84 -9.72 -21.77
C CYS A 456 4.34 -11.13 -21.38
N SER A 457 3.91 -12.16 -22.10
CA SER A 457 4.35 -13.54 -21.87
C SER A 457 5.85 -13.69 -22.08
N ILE A 458 6.39 -13.12 -23.16
CA ILE A 458 7.84 -13.08 -23.42
C ILE A 458 8.57 -12.35 -22.30
N ARG A 459 8.10 -11.17 -21.88
CA ARG A 459 8.72 -10.43 -20.76
C ARG A 459 8.71 -11.25 -19.46
N THR A 460 7.61 -11.92 -19.15
CA THR A 460 7.49 -12.80 -17.98
C THR A 460 8.48 -13.96 -18.06
N GLN A 461 8.54 -14.65 -19.21
CA GLN A 461 9.50 -15.73 -19.43
C GLN A 461 10.95 -15.25 -19.34
N ASN A 462 11.26 -14.03 -19.81
CA ASN A 462 12.59 -13.45 -19.71
C ASN A 462 13.00 -13.22 -18.26
N VAL A 463 12.11 -12.64 -17.45
CA VAL A 463 12.36 -12.45 -16.01
C VAL A 463 12.46 -13.81 -15.29
N GLN A 464 11.62 -14.78 -15.66
CA GLN A 464 11.66 -16.12 -15.09
C GLN A 464 12.97 -16.84 -15.42
N ARG A 465 13.46 -16.75 -16.67
CA ARG A 465 14.78 -17.27 -17.08
C ARG A 465 15.91 -16.63 -16.27
N ARG A 466 15.87 -15.31 -16.06
CA ARG A 466 16.86 -14.60 -15.21
C ARG A 466 16.78 -15.09 -13.76
N LEU A 467 15.57 -15.23 -13.21
CA LEU A 467 15.36 -15.73 -11.85
C LEU A 467 15.91 -17.15 -11.68
N THR A 468 15.63 -18.06 -12.62
CA THR A 468 16.18 -19.42 -12.63
C THR A 468 17.71 -19.39 -12.68
N ALA A 469 18.31 -18.57 -13.55
CA ALA A 469 19.78 -18.45 -13.64
C ALA A 469 20.39 -17.92 -12.32
N MET A 470 19.74 -16.97 -11.65
CA MET A 470 20.18 -16.50 -10.32
C MET A 470 20.13 -17.64 -9.30
N ILE A 471 19.04 -18.42 -9.25
CA ILE A 471 18.90 -19.58 -8.34
C ILE A 471 19.97 -20.63 -8.61
N GLU A 472 20.20 -21.01 -9.87
CA GLU A 472 21.20 -22.00 -10.23
C GLU A 472 22.62 -21.53 -9.87
N SER A 473 22.96 -20.28 -10.16
CA SER A 473 24.26 -19.70 -9.81
C SER A 473 24.48 -19.63 -8.30
N ALA A 474 23.42 -19.32 -7.53
CA ALA A 474 23.45 -19.29 -6.08
C ALA A 474 23.71 -20.69 -5.50
N LEU A 475 23.01 -21.70 -6.00
CA LEU A 475 23.19 -23.09 -5.60
C LEU A 475 24.60 -23.59 -5.94
N ALA A 476 25.11 -23.28 -7.13
CA ALA A 476 26.47 -23.63 -7.53
C ALA A 476 27.53 -22.97 -6.64
N SER A 477 27.38 -21.68 -6.35
CA SER A 477 28.27 -20.91 -5.46
C SER A 477 28.27 -21.47 -4.04
N ASN A 478 27.09 -21.83 -3.51
CA ASN A 478 26.96 -22.47 -2.21
C ASN A 478 27.56 -23.87 -2.16
N ALA A 479 27.39 -24.68 -3.22
CA ALA A 479 27.99 -26.01 -3.30
C ALA A 479 29.53 -25.96 -3.36
N ALA A 480 30.10 -24.89 -3.92
CA ALA A 480 31.55 -24.66 -3.97
C ALA A 480 32.10 -23.95 -2.71
N ARG A 481 31.31 -23.82 -1.64
CA ARG A 481 31.77 -23.18 -0.40
C ARG A 481 32.99 -23.93 0.17
N GLY A 482 34.13 -23.23 0.25
CA GLY A 482 35.42 -23.79 0.70
C GLY A 482 36.43 -24.07 -0.43
N GLN A 483 36.01 -23.98 -1.70
CA GLN A 483 36.93 -24.07 -2.83
C GLN A 483 37.67 -22.75 -3.07
N LYS A 484 38.89 -22.83 -3.62
CA LYS A 484 39.74 -21.66 -3.95
C LYS A 484 39.12 -20.77 -5.03
N GLN A 485 38.30 -21.34 -5.91
CA GLN A 485 37.52 -20.63 -6.90
C GLN A 485 36.06 -21.02 -6.70
N ARG A 486 35.23 -20.05 -6.31
CA ARG A 486 33.77 -20.22 -6.32
C ARG A 486 33.24 -19.77 -7.68
N PRO A 487 32.23 -20.43 -8.25
CA PRO A 487 31.56 -19.91 -9.44
C PRO A 487 30.92 -18.56 -9.11
N LYS A 488 30.81 -17.71 -10.15
CA LYS A 488 30.15 -16.41 -10.03
C LYS A 488 28.67 -16.60 -9.73
N VAL A 489 28.14 -15.77 -8.85
CA VAL A 489 26.69 -15.58 -8.72
C VAL A 489 26.24 -14.57 -9.75
N CYS A 490 25.12 -14.91 -10.34
CA CYS A 490 24.42 -14.14 -11.35
C CYS A 490 23.47 -13.18 -10.63
N ILE A 491 23.48 -11.90 -10.98
CA ILE A 491 22.52 -10.91 -10.48
C ILE A 491 21.75 -10.24 -11.61
N SER A 492 20.56 -9.73 -11.32
CA SER A 492 19.72 -9.01 -12.27
C SER A 492 19.21 -7.69 -11.71
N GLY A 493 18.85 -6.75 -12.58
CA GLY A 493 18.29 -5.49 -12.13
C GLY A 493 16.95 -5.59 -11.46
N CYS A 494 16.71 -4.70 -10.49
CA CYS A 494 15.36 -4.35 -10.06
C CYS A 494 14.73 -3.42 -11.12
N GLU A 495 14.41 -4.00 -12.27
CA GLU A 495 13.74 -3.33 -13.38
C GLU A 495 12.45 -4.08 -13.72
N ALA A 496 11.37 -3.32 -13.93
CA ALA A 496 10.14 -3.87 -14.46
C ALA A 496 9.50 -2.81 -15.37
N GLU A 497 9.32 -3.17 -16.64
CA GLU A 497 8.61 -2.35 -17.61
C GLU A 497 7.13 -2.67 -17.51
N VAL A 498 6.33 -1.76 -16.97
CA VAL A 498 4.90 -1.98 -16.75
C VAL A 498 4.09 -1.31 -17.86
N ASP A 499 3.09 -2.00 -18.39
CA ASP A 499 2.18 -1.41 -19.38
C ASP A 499 1.18 -0.44 -18.71
N LEU A 500 1.57 0.84 -18.60
CA LEU A 500 0.71 1.89 -18.09
C LEU A 500 -0.47 2.21 -19.03
N ALA A 501 -0.36 1.92 -20.33
CA ALA A 501 -1.45 2.10 -21.28
C ALA A 501 -2.56 1.07 -21.04
N LEU A 502 -2.20 -0.15 -20.62
CA LEU A 502 -3.16 -1.16 -20.18
C LEU A 502 -3.93 -0.68 -18.94
N LEU A 503 -3.27 -0.15 -17.91
CA LEU A 503 -3.96 0.46 -16.75
C LEU A 503 -4.91 1.57 -17.19
N SER A 504 -4.47 2.45 -18.09
CA SER A 504 -5.35 3.50 -18.61
C SER A 504 -6.53 2.95 -19.41
N SER A 505 -6.36 1.83 -20.12
CA SER A 505 -7.42 1.18 -20.89
C SER A 505 -8.42 0.49 -19.97
N ALA A 506 -7.92 -0.20 -18.95
CA ALA A 506 -8.76 -0.83 -17.93
C ALA A 506 -9.53 0.21 -17.09
N ALA A 507 -8.92 1.37 -16.82
CA ALA A 507 -9.60 2.47 -16.15
C ALA A 507 -10.78 3.04 -16.96
N LYS A 508 -10.78 2.90 -18.29
CA LYS A 508 -11.89 3.27 -19.18
C LYS A 508 -13.03 2.25 -19.17
N LEU A 509 -12.81 1.03 -18.68
CA LEU A 509 -13.90 0.07 -18.50
C LEU A 509 -14.91 0.67 -17.51
N PRO A 510 -16.19 0.76 -17.89
CA PRO A 510 -17.18 1.39 -17.05
C PRO A 510 -17.48 0.49 -15.85
N LYS A 511 -17.85 1.12 -14.73
CA LYS A 511 -18.30 0.39 -13.53
C LYS A 511 -19.75 -0.10 -13.65
N LEU A 512 -20.50 0.46 -14.60
CA LEU A 512 -21.93 0.24 -14.82
C LEU A 512 -22.20 0.08 -16.33
N PRO A 513 -23.27 -0.61 -16.74
CA PRO A 513 -23.61 -0.77 -18.16
C PRO A 513 -24.15 0.51 -18.81
N PHE A 514 -24.34 1.58 -18.04
CA PHE A 514 -24.86 2.87 -18.49
C PHE A 514 -24.11 4.03 -17.81
N GLU A 515 -24.12 5.19 -18.46
CA GLU A 515 -23.63 6.45 -17.86
C GLU A 515 -24.81 7.19 -17.24
N VAL A 516 -24.67 7.59 -15.97
CA VAL A 516 -25.66 8.42 -15.28
C VAL A 516 -25.21 9.87 -15.32
N SER A 517 -25.99 10.74 -15.95
CA SER A 517 -25.86 12.19 -15.76
C SER A 517 -27.14 12.71 -15.12
N TYR A 518 -27.01 13.59 -14.13
CA TYR A 518 -28.16 14.15 -13.42
C TYR A 518 -27.94 15.63 -13.13
N TRP A 519 -29.02 16.38 -13.04
CA TRP A 519 -28.99 17.76 -12.56
C TRP A 519 -30.29 18.07 -11.81
N PHE A 520 -30.20 19.04 -10.90
CA PHE A 520 -31.35 19.54 -10.15
C PHE A 520 -31.70 20.92 -10.66
N GLU A 521 -32.94 21.10 -11.09
CA GLU A 521 -33.47 22.41 -11.44
C GLU A 521 -34.30 22.93 -10.27
N PRO A 522 -33.89 24.01 -9.58
CA PRO A 522 -34.69 24.57 -8.51
C PRO A 522 -35.97 25.17 -9.08
N ALA A 523 -37.06 25.15 -8.30
CA ALA A 523 -38.32 25.80 -8.65
C ALA A 523 -38.15 27.33 -8.67
N THR A 524 -37.51 27.87 -9.70
CA THR A 524 -37.32 29.30 -9.91
C THR A 524 -38.01 29.67 -11.22
N ALA A 525 -38.86 30.69 -11.16
CA ALA A 525 -39.90 31.04 -12.14
C ALA A 525 -39.38 31.56 -13.51
N SER A 526 -38.30 31.01 -14.05
CA SER A 526 -37.57 31.60 -15.18
C SER A 526 -37.87 31.01 -16.55
N PHE A 527 -38.52 29.84 -16.64
CA PHE A 527 -39.09 29.34 -17.91
C PHE A 527 -40.62 29.58 -17.96
N PRO A 528 -41.14 30.34 -18.94
CA PRO A 528 -42.58 30.52 -19.09
C PRO A 528 -43.20 29.18 -19.52
N GLY A 529 -43.78 28.44 -18.56
CA GLY A 529 -44.53 27.20 -18.80
C GLY A 529 -44.18 25.98 -17.94
N ALA A 530 -43.07 26.01 -17.18
CA ALA A 530 -42.68 24.92 -16.27
C ALA A 530 -42.53 25.46 -14.84
N THR A 531 -43.47 25.14 -13.94
CA THR A 531 -43.53 25.70 -12.58
C THR A 531 -42.98 24.79 -11.49
N ALA A 532 -42.63 23.54 -11.79
CA ALA A 532 -42.06 22.63 -10.80
C ALA A 532 -40.54 22.52 -11.01
N GLY A 533 -39.76 22.70 -9.94
CA GLY A 533 -38.36 22.26 -9.95
C GLY A 533 -38.31 20.74 -9.92
N GLY A 534 -37.15 20.13 -10.17
CA GLY A 534 -37.05 18.67 -10.14
C GLY A 534 -35.66 18.10 -10.39
N LEU A 535 -35.55 16.80 -10.17
CA LEU A 535 -34.36 16.02 -10.51
C LEU A 535 -34.53 15.47 -11.91
N TYR A 536 -33.60 15.83 -12.79
CA TYR A 536 -33.48 15.22 -14.11
C TYR A 536 -32.37 14.18 -14.07
N ILE A 537 -32.67 13.00 -14.61
CA ILE A 537 -31.71 11.89 -14.71
C ILE A 537 -31.68 11.45 -16.15
N THR A 538 -30.48 11.34 -16.68
CA THR A 538 -30.22 10.79 -18.00
C THR A 538 -29.37 9.53 -17.86
N LEU A 539 -29.87 8.40 -18.37
CA LEU A 539 -29.08 7.19 -18.52
C LEU A 539 -28.67 7.05 -19.99
N LYS A 540 -27.38 7.17 -20.30
CA LYS A 540 -26.85 6.89 -21.65
C LYS A 540 -26.40 5.44 -21.75
N SER A 541 -26.48 4.89 -22.96
CA SER A 541 -26.23 3.48 -23.25
C SER A 541 -27.17 2.51 -22.52
N ALA A 542 -28.38 2.97 -22.19
CA ALA A 542 -29.36 2.23 -21.38
C ALA A 542 -30.13 1.12 -22.13
N ARG A 543 -29.56 0.56 -23.21
CA ARG A 543 -30.28 -0.38 -24.10
C ARG A 543 -30.79 -1.63 -23.38
N ASN A 544 -30.06 -2.07 -22.37
CA ASN A 544 -30.37 -3.25 -21.55
C ASN A 544 -31.03 -2.87 -20.23
N VAL A 545 -31.51 -1.62 -20.07
CA VAL A 545 -32.22 -1.19 -18.87
C VAL A 545 -33.71 -1.48 -19.04
N LYS A 546 -34.26 -2.26 -18.11
CA LYS A 546 -35.68 -2.64 -18.05
C LYS A 546 -36.48 -1.68 -17.17
N MET A 547 -35.92 -1.30 -16.02
CA MET A 547 -36.60 -0.44 -15.07
C MET A 547 -35.62 0.47 -14.35
N VAL A 548 -36.02 1.72 -14.11
CA VAL A 548 -35.30 2.63 -13.22
C VAL A 548 -36.22 3.03 -12.09
N ARG A 549 -35.73 2.96 -10.86
CA ARG A 549 -36.42 3.35 -9.63
C ARG A 549 -35.56 4.38 -8.91
N ALA A 550 -36.14 5.51 -8.52
CA ALA A 550 -35.48 6.46 -7.63
C ALA A 550 -36.08 6.36 -6.22
N TYR A 551 -35.22 6.44 -5.21
CA TYR A 551 -35.57 6.44 -3.81
C TYR A 551 -35.01 7.71 -3.17
N VAL A 552 -35.91 8.51 -2.59
CA VAL A 552 -35.56 9.62 -1.69
C VAL A 552 -35.68 9.06 -0.28
N ASP A 553 -34.54 8.91 0.40
CA ASP A 553 -34.46 8.28 1.72
C ASP A 553 -34.83 6.76 1.73
N GLN A 554 -34.80 6.14 2.91
CA GLN A 554 -34.94 4.69 3.10
C GLN A 554 -36.38 4.15 2.92
N GLU A 555 -37.38 5.02 2.80
CA GLU A 555 -38.80 4.63 2.87
C GLU A 555 -39.57 4.64 1.53
N PHE A 556 -39.82 3.41 1.08
CA PHE A 556 -40.99 2.79 0.42
C PHE A 556 -41.69 3.32 -0.85
N ALA A 557 -41.54 4.56 -1.30
CA ALA A 557 -42.16 4.96 -2.59
C ALA A 557 -41.11 5.10 -3.69
N ALA A 558 -40.78 3.98 -4.35
CA ALA A 558 -39.98 4.01 -5.57
C ALA A 558 -40.76 4.71 -6.68
N PHE A 559 -40.29 5.85 -7.16
CA PHE A 559 -40.79 6.41 -8.42
C PHE A 559 -40.07 5.68 -9.54
N GLY A 560 -40.83 4.83 -10.25
CA GLY A 560 -40.31 3.91 -11.24
C GLY A 560 -40.78 4.26 -12.64
N ALA A 561 -39.85 4.32 -13.59
CA ALA A 561 -40.19 4.31 -15.01
C ALA A 561 -39.81 2.95 -15.60
N ARG A 562 -40.79 2.28 -16.22
CA ARG A 562 -40.48 1.19 -17.16
C ARG A 562 -39.92 1.82 -18.41
N VAL A 563 -38.78 1.34 -18.84
CA VAL A 563 -38.15 1.80 -20.08
C VAL A 563 -38.70 0.97 -21.22
N HIS A 564 -39.05 1.61 -22.34
CA HIS A 564 -39.32 0.86 -23.56
C HIS A 564 -38.00 0.29 -24.08
N ASP A 565 -37.96 -1.03 -24.25
CA ASP A 565 -36.78 -1.78 -24.68
C ASP A 565 -36.05 -1.10 -25.85
N GLY A 566 -34.71 -1.00 -25.75
CA GLY A 566 -33.85 -0.46 -26.81
C GLY A 566 -33.59 1.05 -26.79
N SER A 567 -34.15 1.79 -25.82
CA SER A 567 -33.84 3.22 -25.67
C SER A 567 -32.39 3.44 -25.24
N SER A 568 -31.58 4.09 -26.09
CA SER A 568 -30.16 4.35 -25.78
C SER A 568 -29.95 5.48 -24.78
N ASN A 569 -30.89 6.42 -24.69
CA ASN A 569 -30.88 7.53 -23.76
C ASN A 569 -32.25 7.58 -23.05
N LEU A 570 -32.25 7.50 -21.73
CA LEU A 570 -33.46 7.61 -20.92
C LEU A 570 -33.42 8.93 -20.15
N GLY A 571 -34.34 9.86 -20.42
CA GLY A 571 -34.56 11.04 -19.60
C GLY A 571 -35.70 10.81 -18.61
N LEU A 572 -35.43 10.96 -17.33
CA LEU A 572 -36.40 10.88 -16.24
C LEU A 572 -36.48 12.23 -15.55
N TYR A 573 -37.70 12.69 -15.29
CA TYR A 573 -37.96 13.90 -14.51
C TYR A 573 -38.77 13.51 -13.28
N PHE A 574 -38.30 13.95 -12.11
CA PHE A 574 -38.96 13.76 -10.84
C PHE A 574 -39.31 15.14 -10.28
N SER A 575 -40.61 15.41 -10.05
CA SER A 575 -41.07 16.75 -9.70
C SER A 575 -40.74 17.12 -8.24
N SER A 576 -40.58 18.40 -7.95
CA SER A 576 -40.28 18.90 -6.60
C SER A 576 -41.35 18.54 -5.57
N ASP A 577 -42.59 18.35 -6.02
CA ASP A 577 -43.72 17.97 -5.17
C ASP A 577 -43.62 16.52 -4.68
N GLU A 578 -43.01 15.65 -5.49
CA GLU A 578 -42.66 14.25 -5.15
C GLU A 578 -41.34 14.16 -4.36
N LEU A 579 -40.46 15.15 -4.56
CA LEU A 579 -39.10 15.22 -4.01
C LEU A 579 -38.99 16.17 -2.80
N LYS A 580 -40.05 16.29 -1.96
CA LYS A 580 -39.96 17.05 -0.70
C LYS A 580 -38.72 16.55 0.08
N ASP A 581 -37.79 17.46 0.37
CA ASP A 581 -36.47 17.21 1.01
C ASP A 581 -35.30 16.66 0.16
N VAL A 582 -35.39 16.57 -1.18
CA VAL A 582 -34.24 16.11 -1.99
C VAL A 582 -33.04 17.04 -2.00
N SER A 583 -33.23 18.32 -1.67
CA SER A 583 -32.11 19.23 -1.43
C SER A 583 -31.24 18.82 -0.24
N SER A 584 -31.79 18.05 0.71
CA SER A 584 -31.13 17.68 1.95
C SER A 584 -30.69 16.22 2.02
N SER A 585 -31.27 15.32 1.20
CA SER A 585 -31.02 13.87 1.21
C SER A 585 -30.43 13.33 -0.10
N PRO A 586 -29.50 12.34 -0.06
CA PRO A 586 -29.00 11.67 -1.26
C PRO A 586 -30.14 10.88 -1.95
N VAL A 587 -30.10 10.82 -3.28
CA VAL A 587 -31.07 10.04 -4.07
C VAL A 587 -30.41 8.74 -4.51
N ARG A 588 -31.05 7.62 -4.17
CA ARG A 588 -30.59 6.30 -4.60
C ARG A 588 -31.35 5.89 -5.85
N LEU A 589 -30.64 5.65 -6.94
CA LEU A 589 -31.21 5.01 -8.13
C LEU A 589 -31.03 3.51 -8.05
N GLU A 590 -32.04 2.72 -8.39
CA GLU A 590 -31.92 1.31 -8.75
C GLU A 590 -32.30 1.14 -10.22
N VAL A 591 -31.39 0.56 -10.99
CA VAL A 591 -31.56 0.29 -12.42
C VAL A 591 -31.55 -1.22 -12.60
N GLU A 592 -32.72 -1.79 -12.93
CA GLU A 592 -32.88 -3.21 -13.25
C GLU A 592 -32.55 -3.40 -14.73
N SER A 593 -31.65 -4.32 -15.05
CA SER A 593 -31.36 -4.72 -16.42
C SER A 593 -32.38 -5.71 -16.97
N THR A 594 -32.35 -5.94 -18.28
CA THR A 594 -33.12 -7.00 -18.95
C THR A 594 -32.74 -8.39 -18.43
N GLY A 595 -31.48 -8.59 -18.00
CA GLY A 595 -30.99 -9.79 -17.32
C GLY A 595 -31.45 -9.94 -15.86
N GLY A 596 -32.25 -9.00 -15.34
CA GLY A 596 -32.75 -9.01 -13.96
C GLY A 596 -31.74 -8.57 -12.91
N GLN A 597 -30.57 -8.08 -13.32
CA GLN A 597 -29.55 -7.55 -12.41
C GLN A 597 -29.95 -6.15 -11.95
N ILE A 598 -29.78 -5.85 -10.66
CA ILE A 598 -30.09 -4.54 -10.10
C ILE A 598 -28.79 -3.77 -9.85
N TYR A 599 -28.69 -2.61 -10.47
CA TYR A 599 -27.60 -1.66 -10.33
C TYR A 599 -28.08 -0.44 -9.54
N THR A 600 -27.63 -0.32 -8.31
CA THR A 600 -27.82 0.90 -7.52
C THR A 600 -26.78 1.98 -7.84
N VAL A 601 -27.17 3.24 -7.85
CA VAL A 601 -26.28 4.39 -7.96
C VAL A 601 -26.71 5.43 -6.94
N ASP A 602 -25.82 5.79 -6.02
CA ASP A 602 -26.06 6.85 -5.06
C ASP A 602 -25.68 8.20 -5.68
N LEU A 603 -26.67 9.06 -5.88
CA LEU A 603 -26.47 10.43 -6.34
C LEU A 603 -26.11 11.30 -5.12
N PRO A 604 -24.93 11.94 -5.11
CA PRO A 604 -24.53 12.79 -3.98
C PRO A 604 -25.49 13.97 -3.82
N LYS A 605 -25.50 14.58 -2.62
CA LYS A 605 -26.36 15.73 -2.31
C LYS A 605 -26.31 16.78 -3.42
N LEU A 606 -27.48 17.09 -3.96
CA LEU A 606 -27.67 18.04 -5.03
C LEU A 606 -27.45 19.44 -4.47
N LYS A 607 -26.35 20.10 -4.83
CA LYS A 607 -26.28 21.56 -4.69
C LYS A 607 -27.10 22.16 -5.84
N PRO A 608 -28.03 23.09 -5.56
CA PRO A 608 -28.68 23.85 -6.62
C PRO A 608 -27.59 24.50 -7.50
N ILE A 609 -27.77 24.44 -8.82
CA ILE A 609 -26.88 25.13 -9.77
C ILE A 609 -27.04 26.64 -9.62
#